data_AF-A0A973D5B7-F1
#
_entry.id   AF-A0A973D5B7-F1
#
_cell.length_a   1.000
_cell.length_b   1.000
_cell.length_c   1.000
_cell.angle_alpha   90.00
_cell.angle_beta   90.00
_cell.angle_gamma   90.00
#
_symmetry.space_group_name_H-M   'P 1'
#
loop_
_entity.id
_entity.type
_entity.pdbx_description
1 polymer ?
#
loop_
_entity_poly.entity_id
_entity_poly.type
_entity_poly.pdbx_seq_one_letter_code
_entity_poly.pdbx_strand_id
1 'polypeptide(L)'
;LSDVVLEIPALGEAGPLSLAPTTSSVLQLAVADALAMSLLDARGFTAEQFARNHPEGALGRRLLVRCEDMLHEGDQLPQVREDQTVGDLLVEMSGKGLGMACIVDVSGAYQGVFTDGDLRRLFTRSSSPVGLPVSEAWQLSRREEAPAPVQNGVVEATCLAVEALGIMRKEQITCLVVLRDDGAPRGVVRLVDLIREGLHDPATSV
;
A
#
# COMPACT_ATOMS: atom_id res chain seq x y z
N LEU A 1 33.04 -26.98 23.27
CA LEU A 1 33.68 -27.73 22.18
C LEU A 1 32.62 -27.98 21.12
N SER A 2 32.94 -27.75 19.84
CA SER A 2 32.05 -28.06 18.71
C SER A 2 32.44 -29.41 18.09
N ASP A 3 31.48 -30.11 17.50
CA ASP A 3 31.70 -31.39 16.81
C ASP A 3 32.30 -31.22 15.40
N VAL A 4 32.18 -30.01 14.83
CA VAL A 4 32.72 -29.62 13.53
C VAL A 4 33.44 -28.27 13.67
N VAL A 5 34.58 -28.13 13.01
CA VAL A 5 35.37 -26.90 12.95
C VAL A 5 35.35 -26.38 11.52
N LEU A 6 35.02 -25.10 11.36
CA LEU A 6 35.15 -24.39 10.11
C LEU A 6 36.46 -23.62 10.15
N GLU A 7 37.45 -24.14 9.44
CA GLU A 7 38.78 -23.55 9.42
C GLU A 7 38.80 -22.30 8.53
N ILE A 8 39.23 -21.19 9.12
CA ILE A 8 39.44 -19.91 8.41
C ILE A 8 40.93 -19.81 8.06
N PRO A 9 41.29 -19.41 6.82
CA PRO A 9 42.69 -19.26 6.43
C PRO A 9 43.47 -18.36 7.38
N ALA A 10 44.66 -18.80 7.78
CA ALA A 10 45.58 -18.00 8.59
C ALA A 10 46.17 -16.87 7.74
N LEU A 11 45.57 -15.68 7.86
CA LEU A 11 46.03 -14.45 7.21
C LEU A 11 46.53 -13.46 8.25
N GLY A 12 47.59 -12.73 7.90
CA GLY A 12 48.13 -11.68 8.76
C GLY A 12 47.16 -10.52 8.94
N GLU A 13 47.30 -9.82 10.05
CA GLU A 13 46.55 -8.59 10.30
C GLU A 13 47.06 -7.45 9.43
N ALA A 14 46.14 -6.69 8.84
CA ALA A 14 46.46 -5.60 7.91
C ALA A 14 47.14 -4.39 8.59
N GLY A 15 47.02 -4.27 9.92
CA GLY A 15 47.63 -3.18 10.68
C GLY A 15 49.16 -3.30 10.80
N PRO A 16 49.91 -2.18 10.85
CA PRO A 16 51.38 -2.17 10.83
C PRO A 16 52.03 -2.83 12.05
N LEU A 17 51.29 -2.94 13.16
CA LEU A 17 51.72 -3.60 14.39
C LEU A 17 51.11 -4.99 14.56
N SER A 18 50.16 -5.37 13.70
CA SER A 18 49.41 -6.64 13.78
C SER A 18 48.72 -6.91 15.12
N LEU A 19 48.42 -5.86 15.89
CA LEU A 19 47.80 -5.96 17.23
C LEU A 19 46.28 -5.91 17.20
N ALA A 20 45.70 -5.16 16.27
CA ALA A 20 44.26 -5.00 16.16
C ALA A 20 43.67 -6.09 15.26
N PRO A 21 42.52 -6.69 15.64
CA PRO A 21 41.87 -7.71 14.83
C PRO A 21 41.15 -7.03 13.66
N THR A 22 41.87 -6.95 12.54
CA THR A 22 41.44 -6.30 11.31
C THR A 22 40.96 -7.36 10.32
N THR A 23 41.89 -8.16 9.80
CA THR A 23 41.65 -9.24 8.86
C THR A 23 40.83 -10.35 9.52
N SER A 24 41.18 -10.73 10.76
CA SER A 24 40.50 -11.81 11.48
C SER A 24 39.03 -11.49 11.79
N SER A 25 38.70 -10.26 12.18
CA SER A 25 37.32 -9.83 12.44
C SER A 25 36.46 -9.89 11.17
N VAL A 26 36.99 -9.41 10.04
CA VAL A 26 36.29 -9.40 8.75
C VAL A 26 36.06 -10.82 8.24
N LEU A 27 37.06 -11.70 8.34
CA LEU A 27 36.93 -13.11 7.95
C LEU A 27 35.88 -13.83 8.81
N GLN A 28 35.88 -13.59 10.13
CA GLN A 28 34.88 -14.18 11.01
C GLN A 28 33.46 -13.70 10.67
N LEU A 29 33.27 -12.40 10.39
CA LEU A 29 31.99 -11.87 9.95
C LEU A 29 31.52 -12.50 8.63
N ALA A 30 32.43 -12.63 7.65
CA ALA A 30 32.12 -13.24 6.36
C ALA A 30 31.73 -14.72 6.49
N VAL A 31 32.46 -15.50 7.29
CA VAL A 31 32.14 -16.91 7.53
C VAL A 31 30.84 -17.06 8.31
N ALA A 32 30.59 -16.21 9.31
CA ALA A 32 29.35 -16.21 10.06
C ALA A 32 28.14 -15.87 9.18
N ASP A 33 28.26 -14.88 8.28
CA ASP A 33 27.21 -14.53 7.32
C ASP A 33 26.93 -15.66 6.33
N ALA A 34 27.98 -16.26 5.76
CA ALA A 34 27.85 -17.42 4.87
C ALA A 34 27.14 -18.61 5.55
N LEU A 35 27.44 -18.87 6.83
CA LEU A 35 26.76 -19.90 7.62
C LEU A 35 25.30 -19.56 7.88
N ALA A 36 25.01 -18.31 8.23
CA ALA A 36 23.64 -17.85 8.43
C ALA A 36 22.82 -18.03 7.15
N MET A 37 23.33 -17.56 6.00
CA MET A 37 22.67 -17.73 4.70
C MET A 37 22.48 -19.19 4.32
N SER A 38 23.51 -20.03 4.51
CA SER A 38 23.42 -21.47 4.23
C SER A 38 22.38 -22.16 5.12
N LEU A 39 22.26 -21.75 6.39
CA LEU A 39 21.27 -22.29 7.31
C LEU A 39 19.84 -21.83 6.95
N LEU A 40 19.67 -20.57 6.55
CA LEU A 40 18.38 -20.06 6.08
C LEU A 40 17.90 -20.84 4.86
N ASP A 41 18.78 -21.06 3.88
CA ASP A 41 18.48 -21.84 2.67
C ASP A 41 18.16 -23.30 3.00
N ALA A 42 19.01 -23.96 3.78
CA ALA A 42 18.80 -25.36 4.18
C ALA A 42 17.51 -25.59 4.99
N ARG A 43 17.02 -24.57 5.70
CA ARG A 43 15.75 -24.62 6.44
C ARG A 43 14.54 -24.15 5.61
N GLY A 44 14.74 -23.74 4.36
CA GLY A 44 13.69 -23.16 3.53
C GLY A 44 13.06 -21.91 4.16
N PHE A 45 13.90 -21.04 4.73
CA PHE A 45 13.42 -19.87 5.46
C PHE A 45 12.68 -18.90 4.53
N THR A 46 11.39 -18.68 4.78
CA THR A 46 10.54 -17.86 3.90
C THR A 46 10.42 -16.41 4.36
N ALA A 47 9.97 -15.54 3.46
CA ALA A 47 9.66 -14.15 3.80
C ALA A 47 8.57 -14.04 4.88
N GLU A 48 7.54 -14.90 4.86
CA GLU A 48 6.52 -14.95 5.90
C GLU A 48 7.12 -15.37 7.26
N GLN A 49 8.07 -16.32 7.26
CA GLN A 49 8.79 -16.69 8.47
C GLN A 49 9.67 -15.55 9.00
N PHE A 50 10.35 -14.82 8.10
CA PHE A 50 11.08 -13.59 8.47
C PHE A 50 10.16 -12.62 9.19
N ALA A 51 9.00 -12.37 8.60
CA ALA A 51 8.06 -11.38 9.08
C ALA A 51 7.42 -11.75 10.43
N ARG A 52 7.07 -13.02 10.62
CA ARG A 52 6.56 -13.52 11.92
C ARG A 52 7.59 -13.44 13.04
N ASN A 53 8.88 -13.60 12.71
CA ASN A 53 9.95 -13.51 13.70
C ASN A 53 10.38 -12.06 13.98
N HIS A 54 10.01 -11.12 13.10
CA HIS A 54 10.35 -9.70 13.21
C HIS A 54 9.15 -8.78 12.93
N PRO A 55 8.00 -8.99 13.60
CA PRO A 55 6.76 -8.30 13.24
C PRO A 55 6.83 -6.79 13.51
N GLU A 56 7.63 -6.36 14.48
CA GLU A 56 7.83 -4.93 14.81
C GLU A 56 8.82 -4.23 13.86
N GLY A 57 9.59 -4.99 13.09
CA GLY A 57 10.54 -4.45 12.13
C GLY A 57 9.82 -3.92 10.88
N ALA A 58 10.31 -2.81 10.31
CA ALA A 58 9.76 -2.26 9.07
C ALA A 58 9.70 -3.31 7.94
N LEU A 59 10.72 -4.18 7.85
CA LEU A 59 10.77 -5.25 6.86
C LEU A 59 9.73 -6.36 7.12
N GLY A 60 9.49 -6.71 8.39
CA GLY A 60 8.47 -7.70 8.74
C GLY A 60 7.05 -7.19 8.53
N ARG A 61 6.75 -5.95 8.94
CA ARG A 61 5.43 -5.33 8.68
C ARG A 61 5.08 -5.32 7.20
N ARG A 62 6.04 -4.95 6.34
CA ARG A 62 5.85 -4.92 4.88
C ARG A 62 5.43 -6.24 4.26
N LEU A 63 5.78 -7.36 4.91
CA LEU A 63 5.50 -8.70 4.41
C LEU A 63 4.18 -9.29 4.95
N LEU A 64 3.55 -8.63 5.95
CA LEU A 64 2.34 -9.16 6.60
C LEU A 64 1.12 -8.26 6.45
N VAL A 65 1.28 -6.93 6.39
CA VAL A 65 0.14 -6.01 6.37
C VAL A 65 -0.61 -6.14 5.05
N ARG A 66 -1.90 -6.46 5.16
CA ARG A 66 -2.83 -6.57 4.02
C ARG A 66 -3.69 -5.31 3.92
N CYS A 67 -4.35 -5.15 2.78
CA CYS A 67 -5.27 -4.04 2.55
C CYS A 67 -6.42 -4.03 3.56
N GLU A 68 -6.92 -5.20 3.95
CA GLU A 68 -8.00 -5.31 4.94
C GLU A 68 -7.62 -4.82 6.34
N ASP A 69 -6.33 -4.84 6.69
CA ASP A 69 -5.85 -4.31 7.97
C ASP A 69 -5.84 -2.76 8.00
N MET A 70 -6.04 -2.12 6.84
CA MET A 70 -5.86 -0.68 6.61
C MET A 70 -7.12 0.01 6.09
N LEU A 71 -8.30 -0.62 6.20
CA LEU A 71 -9.54 -0.10 5.62
C LEU A 71 -10.15 1.03 6.45
N HIS A 72 -10.60 2.07 5.73
CA HIS A 72 -11.70 2.91 6.16
C HIS A 72 -13.01 2.23 5.74
N GLU A 73 -13.69 1.62 6.69
CA GLU A 73 -14.93 0.86 6.49
C GLU A 73 -16.06 1.31 7.43
N GLY A 74 -17.27 0.79 7.21
CA GLY A 74 -18.45 1.14 8.00
C GLY A 74 -18.74 2.64 7.95
N ASP A 75 -18.84 3.28 9.12
CA ASP A 75 -19.13 4.71 9.22
C ASP A 75 -17.99 5.61 8.70
N GLN A 76 -16.79 5.08 8.44
CA GLN A 76 -15.68 5.85 7.86
C GLN A 76 -15.63 5.80 6.33
N LEU A 77 -16.42 4.93 5.71
CA LEU A 77 -16.45 4.75 4.26
C LEU A 77 -17.32 5.84 3.61
N PRO A 78 -16.75 6.77 2.83
CA PRO A 78 -17.53 7.75 2.10
C PRO A 78 -18.22 7.08 0.91
N GLN A 79 -19.54 7.08 0.91
CA GLN A 79 -20.35 6.44 -0.12
C GLN A 79 -21.59 7.26 -0.44
N VAL A 80 -21.88 7.42 -1.73
CA VAL A 80 -23.11 8.04 -2.22
C VAL A 80 -23.72 7.25 -3.38
N ARG A 81 -25.03 7.35 -3.54
CA ARG A 81 -25.74 6.80 -4.68
C ARG A 81 -25.62 7.70 -5.90
N GLU A 82 -25.65 7.10 -7.07
CA GLU A 82 -25.54 7.78 -8.37
C GLU A 82 -26.69 8.77 -8.65
N ASP A 83 -27.83 8.63 -7.98
CA ASP A 83 -29.02 9.47 -8.09
C ASP A 83 -29.08 10.60 -7.04
N GLN A 84 -28.19 10.59 -6.05
CA GLN A 84 -28.06 11.70 -5.10
C GLN A 84 -27.45 12.93 -5.76
N THR A 85 -27.54 14.06 -5.08
CA THR A 85 -27.01 15.33 -5.60
C THR A 85 -25.51 15.49 -5.30
N VAL A 86 -24.84 16.34 -6.06
CA VAL A 86 -23.48 16.79 -5.73
C VAL A 86 -23.41 17.46 -4.35
N GLY A 87 -24.49 18.11 -3.90
CA GLY A 87 -24.60 18.62 -2.53
C GLY A 87 -24.46 17.53 -1.47
N ASP A 88 -25.15 16.41 -1.64
CA ASP A 88 -25.07 15.24 -0.73
C ASP A 88 -23.66 14.64 -0.73
N LEU A 89 -23.07 14.51 -1.93
CA LEU A 89 -21.69 14.07 -2.12
C LEU A 89 -20.68 14.95 -1.38
N LEU A 90 -20.83 16.27 -1.42
CA LEU A 90 -19.95 17.21 -0.72
C LEU A 90 -20.01 17.03 0.79
N VAL A 91 -21.22 16.83 1.34
CA VAL A 91 -21.41 16.59 2.77
C VAL A 91 -20.74 15.27 3.17
N GLU A 92 -20.95 14.21 2.40
CA GLU A 92 -20.35 12.89 2.65
C GLU A 92 -18.82 12.95 2.61
N MET A 93 -18.23 13.50 1.54
CA MET A 93 -16.79 13.62 1.39
C MET A 93 -16.15 14.44 2.52
N SER A 94 -16.79 15.56 2.88
CA SER A 94 -16.31 16.43 3.97
C SER A 94 -16.41 15.75 5.33
N GLY A 95 -17.48 14.98 5.55
CA GLY A 95 -17.71 14.25 6.80
C GLY A 95 -16.68 13.15 7.06
N LYS A 96 -16.20 12.46 6.01
CA LYS A 96 -15.22 11.36 6.16
C LYS A 96 -13.77 11.79 5.98
N GLY A 97 -13.50 12.89 5.29
CA GLY A 97 -12.15 13.47 5.20
C GLY A 97 -11.13 12.66 4.38
N LEU A 98 -11.61 11.78 3.50
CA LEU A 98 -10.74 10.99 2.60
C LEU A 98 -10.46 11.69 1.26
N GLY A 99 -11.16 12.79 0.94
CA GLY A 99 -11.03 13.52 -0.33
C GLY A 99 -11.63 12.77 -1.54
N MET A 100 -12.45 11.76 -1.26
CA MET A 100 -13.17 10.95 -2.25
C MET A 100 -14.45 10.35 -1.67
N ALA A 101 -15.36 9.87 -2.53
CA ALA A 101 -16.48 9.01 -2.18
C ALA A 101 -16.69 7.91 -3.23
N CYS A 102 -17.10 6.73 -2.79
CA CYS A 102 -17.55 5.65 -3.67
C CYS A 102 -18.94 6.00 -4.21
N ILE A 103 -19.11 5.85 -5.52
CA ILE A 103 -20.40 5.95 -6.19
C ILE A 103 -20.96 4.53 -6.27
N VAL A 104 -22.20 4.36 -5.81
CA VAL A 104 -22.94 3.10 -5.93
C VAL A 104 -24.23 3.29 -6.71
N ASP A 105 -24.72 2.22 -7.33
CA ASP A 105 -26.05 2.22 -7.92
C ASP A 105 -27.15 2.05 -6.85
N VAL A 106 -28.39 1.95 -7.31
CA VAL A 106 -29.56 1.75 -6.44
C VAL A 106 -29.55 0.43 -5.67
N SER A 107 -28.79 -0.57 -6.13
CA SER A 107 -28.61 -1.86 -5.46
C SER A 107 -27.46 -1.86 -4.45
N GLY A 108 -26.66 -0.79 -4.43
CA GLY A 108 -25.47 -0.67 -3.59
C GLY A 108 -24.19 -1.19 -4.26
N ALA A 109 -24.26 -1.63 -5.52
CA ALA A 109 -23.11 -2.13 -6.24
C ALA A 109 -22.20 -0.96 -6.66
N TYR A 110 -20.89 -1.18 -6.54
CA TYR A 110 -19.87 -0.19 -6.84
C TYR A 110 -19.86 0.20 -8.33
N GLN A 111 -19.94 1.50 -8.60
CA GLN A 111 -19.88 2.07 -9.95
C GLN A 111 -18.56 2.80 -10.21
N GLY A 112 -17.95 3.39 -9.18
CA GLY A 112 -16.71 4.14 -9.32
C GLY A 112 -16.41 5.04 -8.14
N VAL A 113 -15.49 5.97 -8.32
CA VAL A 113 -15.08 6.95 -7.30
C VAL A 113 -15.22 8.36 -7.85
N PHE A 114 -15.66 9.27 -6.97
CA PHE A 114 -15.60 10.71 -7.17
C PHE A 114 -14.55 11.31 -6.23
N THR A 115 -13.66 12.17 -6.74
CA THR A 115 -12.57 12.78 -5.96
C THR A 115 -12.65 14.30 -5.89
N ASP A 116 -11.87 14.93 -5.00
CA ASP A 116 -11.68 16.39 -5.02
C ASP A 116 -11.19 16.90 -6.38
N GLY A 117 -10.41 16.07 -7.09
CA GLY A 117 -9.97 16.36 -8.44
C GLY A 117 -11.12 16.42 -9.45
N ASP A 118 -12.10 15.54 -9.32
CA ASP A 118 -13.34 15.55 -10.11
C ASP A 118 -14.17 16.77 -9.76
N LEU A 119 -14.32 17.08 -8.47
CA LEU A 119 -15.03 18.24 -7.99
C LEU A 119 -14.49 19.53 -8.62
N ARG A 120 -13.17 19.73 -8.53
CA ARG A 120 -12.51 20.89 -9.14
C ARG A 120 -12.80 21.00 -10.64
N ARG A 121 -12.77 19.88 -11.38
CA ARG A 121 -13.09 19.87 -12.82
C ARG A 121 -14.56 20.18 -13.08
N LEU A 122 -15.47 19.59 -12.32
CA LEU A 122 -16.90 19.81 -12.44
C LEU A 122 -17.26 21.30 -12.28
N PHE A 123 -16.73 21.97 -11.25
CA PHE A 123 -16.97 23.39 -11.02
C PHE A 123 -16.42 24.30 -12.11
N THR A 124 -15.42 23.85 -12.88
CA THR A 124 -14.93 24.60 -14.07
C THR A 124 -15.78 24.38 -15.32
N ARG A 125 -16.56 23.28 -15.38
CA ARG A 125 -17.30 22.84 -16.57
C ARG A 125 -18.80 23.06 -16.49
N SER A 126 -19.35 23.21 -15.29
CA SER A 126 -20.79 23.42 -15.05
C SER A 126 -21.04 24.73 -14.31
N SER A 127 -22.05 25.47 -14.75
CA SER A 127 -22.50 26.72 -14.11
C SER A 127 -23.38 26.48 -12.86
N SER A 128 -23.94 25.28 -12.71
CA SER A 128 -24.78 24.91 -11.55
C SER A 128 -24.53 23.45 -11.13
N PRO A 129 -23.34 23.13 -10.59
CA PRO A 129 -22.94 21.75 -10.34
C PRO A 129 -23.64 21.12 -9.13
N VAL A 130 -24.03 21.91 -8.13
CA VAL A 130 -24.49 21.40 -6.82
C VAL A 130 -25.78 20.58 -6.91
N GLY A 131 -26.69 20.96 -7.81
CA GLY A 131 -27.98 20.28 -8.00
C GLY A 131 -27.92 19.09 -8.97
N LEU A 132 -26.79 18.83 -9.60
CA LEU A 132 -26.68 17.73 -10.55
C LEU A 132 -26.72 16.37 -9.83
N PRO A 133 -27.31 15.34 -10.44
CA PRO A 133 -27.11 13.96 -10.02
C PRO A 133 -25.63 13.60 -10.03
N VAL A 134 -25.19 12.79 -9.08
CA VAL A 134 -23.79 12.32 -8.98
C VAL A 134 -23.35 11.61 -10.25
N SER A 135 -24.21 10.79 -10.86
CA SER A 135 -23.97 10.13 -12.15
C SER A 135 -23.61 11.11 -13.27
N GLU A 136 -24.39 12.18 -13.44
CA GLU A 136 -24.16 13.21 -14.45
C GLU A 136 -22.89 14.01 -14.14
N ALA A 137 -22.75 14.44 -12.88
CA ALA A 137 -21.58 15.15 -12.41
C ALA A 137 -20.29 14.35 -12.63
N TRP A 138 -20.33 13.04 -12.35
CA TRP A 138 -19.21 12.13 -12.54
C TRP A 138 -18.82 12.01 -14.02
N GLN A 139 -19.79 11.95 -14.94
CA GLN A 139 -19.52 11.95 -16.38
C GLN A 139 -18.88 13.28 -16.83
N LEU A 140 -19.42 14.42 -16.38
CA LEU A 140 -18.90 15.76 -16.73
C LEU A 140 -17.51 16.04 -16.16
N SER A 141 -17.16 15.42 -15.03
CA SER A 141 -15.88 15.61 -14.36
C SER A 141 -14.75 14.72 -14.88
N ARG A 142 -15.04 13.76 -15.78
CA ARG A 142 -14.02 12.82 -16.31
C ARG A 142 -12.91 13.55 -17.07
N ARG A 143 -11.69 13.01 -17.00
CA ARG A 143 -10.60 13.46 -17.89
C ARG A 143 -10.93 13.03 -19.33
N GLU A 144 -10.64 13.91 -20.29
CA GLU A 144 -10.99 13.73 -21.72
C GLU A 144 -10.36 12.47 -22.35
N GLU A 145 -9.22 11.99 -21.82
CA GLU A 145 -8.50 10.81 -22.30
C GLU A 145 -8.50 9.63 -21.31
N ALA A 146 -9.29 9.67 -20.23
CA ALA A 146 -9.31 8.56 -19.28
C ALA A 146 -10.16 7.40 -19.81
N PRO A 147 -9.62 6.17 -19.95
CA PRO A 147 -10.46 5.00 -20.22
C PRO A 147 -11.61 4.88 -19.21
N ALA A 148 -12.73 4.30 -19.65
CA ALA A 148 -13.87 3.95 -18.80
C ALA A 148 -13.41 3.09 -17.61
N PRO A 149 -14.20 3.11 -16.50
CA PRO A 149 -13.71 3.54 -15.19
C PRO A 149 -12.42 2.84 -14.78
N VAL A 150 -11.55 3.54 -14.05
CA VAL A 150 -10.25 3.04 -13.55
C VAL A 150 -10.46 1.68 -12.86
N GLN A 151 -10.36 0.59 -13.63
CA GLN A 151 -10.40 -0.79 -13.12
C GLN A 151 -9.27 -0.99 -12.10
N ASN A 152 -8.23 -0.17 -12.18
CA ASN A 152 -7.07 -0.16 -11.31
C ASN A 152 -7.32 0.54 -9.95
N GLY A 153 -8.56 0.97 -9.67
CA GLY A 153 -8.97 1.57 -8.40
C GLY A 153 -9.45 0.55 -7.37
N VAL A 154 -9.53 -0.73 -7.72
CA VAL A 154 -10.01 -1.81 -6.85
C VAL A 154 -8.90 -2.83 -6.58
N VAL A 155 -8.80 -3.30 -5.34
CA VAL A 155 -7.89 -4.40 -4.95
C VAL A 155 -8.60 -5.41 -4.06
N GLU A 156 -8.06 -6.63 -4.04
CA GLU A 156 -8.50 -7.67 -3.11
C GLU A 156 -8.18 -7.30 -1.67
N ALA A 157 -9.05 -7.70 -0.73
CA ALA A 157 -8.85 -7.51 0.70
C ALA A 157 -7.49 -8.07 1.17
N THR A 158 -7.08 -9.21 0.60
CA THR A 158 -5.86 -9.91 0.95
C THR A 158 -4.60 -9.37 0.28
N CYS A 159 -4.72 -8.40 -0.65
CA CYS A 159 -3.57 -7.78 -1.32
C CYS A 159 -2.62 -7.16 -0.28
N LEU A 160 -1.31 -7.34 -0.47
CA LEU A 160 -0.33 -6.74 0.44
C LEU A 160 -0.37 -5.22 0.33
N ALA A 161 -0.30 -4.54 1.46
CA ALA A 161 -0.34 -3.08 1.48
C ALA A 161 0.83 -2.44 0.69
N VAL A 162 1.98 -3.12 0.60
CA VAL A 162 3.11 -2.68 -0.24
C VAL A 162 2.81 -2.79 -1.74
N GLU A 163 2.05 -3.80 -2.17
CA GLU A 163 1.62 -3.96 -3.56
C GLU A 163 0.58 -2.89 -3.91
N ALA A 164 -0.38 -2.65 -3.02
CA ALA A 164 -1.36 -1.58 -3.13
C ALA A 164 -0.69 -0.20 -3.27
N LEU A 165 0.35 0.07 -2.48
CA LEU A 165 1.15 1.29 -2.62
C LEU A 165 1.82 1.39 -4.02
N GLY A 166 2.30 0.27 -4.56
CA GLY A 166 2.85 0.19 -5.91
C GLY A 166 1.82 0.52 -6.99
N ILE A 167 0.60 -0.01 -6.87
CA ILE A 167 -0.53 0.30 -7.76
C ILE A 167 -0.86 1.79 -7.69
N MET A 168 -1.03 2.34 -6.47
CA MET A 168 -1.31 3.76 -6.26
C MET A 168 -0.30 4.68 -6.94
N ARG A 169 1.00 4.37 -6.82
CA ARG A 169 2.08 5.12 -7.47
C ARG A 169 2.04 5.00 -8.99
N LYS A 170 1.92 3.78 -9.51
CA LYS A 170 1.90 3.53 -10.96
C LYS A 170 0.74 4.26 -11.63
N GLU A 171 -0.43 4.19 -11.03
CA GLU A 171 -1.68 4.74 -11.57
C GLU A 171 -1.90 6.20 -11.17
N GLN A 172 -1.01 6.77 -10.34
CA GLN A 172 -1.10 8.14 -9.82
C GLN A 172 -2.44 8.42 -9.10
N ILE A 173 -2.89 7.45 -8.30
CA ILE A 173 -4.09 7.51 -7.46
C ILE A 173 -3.70 7.43 -5.98
N THR A 174 -4.53 8.00 -5.11
CA THR A 174 -4.25 8.10 -3.67
C THR A 174 -5.09 7.18 -2.81
N CYS A 175 -6.09 6.52 -3.41
CA CYS A 175 -7.01 5.62 -2.73
C CYS A 175 -7.27 4.39 -3.60
N LEU A 176 -7.50 3.26 -2.96
CA LEU A 176 -7.94 2.00 -3.55
C LEU A 176 -9.18 1.51 -2.79
N VAL A 177 -10.13 0.94 -3.50
CA VAL A 177 -11.37 0.39 -2.96
C VAL A 177 -11.21 -1.12 -2.81
N VAL A 178 -11.67 -1.67 -1.70
CA VAL A 178 -11.88 -3.11 -1.54
C VAL A 178 -13.37 -3.38 -1.64
N LEU A 179 -13.76 -4.33 -2.48
CA LEU A 179 -15.15 -4.75 -2.64
C LEU A 179 -15.46 -5.94 -1.75
N ARG A 180 -16.74 -6.12 -1.44
CA ARG A 180 -17.31 -7.35 -0.89
C ARG A 180 -17.65 -8.30 -2.04
N ASP A 181 -17.95 -9.55 -1.69
CA ASP A 181 -18.36 -10.58 -2.65
C ASP A 181 -19.66 -10.23 -3.41
N ASP A 182 -20.52 -9.38 -2.83
CA ASP A 182 -21.75 -8.88 -3.44
C ASP A 182 -21.53 -7.68 -4.40
N GLY A 183 -20.29 -7.24 -4.57
CA GLY A 183 -19.92 -6.10 -5.42
C GLY A 183 -20.10 -4.73 -4.77
N ALA A 184 -20.56 -4.66 -3.51
CA ALA A 184 -20.62 -3.41 -2.77
C ALA A 184 -19.24 -3.02 -2.22
N PRO A 185 -18.95 -1.72 -2.01
CA PRO A 185 -17.73 -1.29 -1.33
C PRO A 185 -17.64 -1.85 0.10
N ARG A 186 -16.54 -2.56 0.40
CA ARG A 186 -16.19 -2.96 1.78
C ARG A 186 -15.53 -1.80 2.51
N GLY A 187 -14.55 -1.17 1.87
CA GLY A 187 -13.76 -0.09 2.47
C GLY A 187 -12.77 0.53 1.49
N VAL A 188 -12.06 1.56 1.95
CA VAL A 188 -11.04 2.28 1.18
C VAL A 188 -9.70 2.21 1.90
N VAL A 189 -8.64 1.91 1.15
CA VAL A 189 -7.24 2.05 1.58
C VAL A 189 -6.69 3.36 1.03
N ARG A 190 -6.03 4.16 1.87
CA ARG A 190 -5.48 5.47 1.48
C ARG A 190 -3.96 5.50 1.58
N LEU A 191 -3.32 6.08 0.57
CA LEU A 191 -1.87 6.19 0.45
C LEU A 191 -1.19 6.79 1.69
N VAL A 192 -1.78 7.82 2.29
CA VAL A 192 -1.21 8.50 3.46
C VAL A 192 -1.15 7.58 4.68
N ASP A 193 -2.13 6.69 4.84
CA ASP A 193 -2.16 5.75 5.96
C ASP A 193 -1.10 4.66 5.78
N LEU A 194 -0.91 4.19 4.54
CA LEU A 194 0.19 3.27 4.22
C LEU A 194 1.55 3.88 4.57
N ILE A 195 1.77 5.15 4.20
CA ILE A 195 3.03 5.86 4.51
C ILE A 195 3.19 6.06 6.02
N ARG A 196 2.11 6.38 6.74
CA ARG A 196 2.14 6.59 8.20
C ARG A 196 2.52 5.31 8.96
N GLU A 197 2.09 4.15 8.46
CA GLU A 197 2.48 2.84 8.98
C GLU A 197 3.94 2.44 8.63
N GLY A 198 4.70 3.34 8.01
CA GLY A 198 6.10 3.12 7.66
C GLY A 198 6.29 2.22 6.44
N LEU A 199 5.24 2.04 5.63
CA LEU A 199 5.35 1.33 4.36
C LEU A 199 5.98 2.26 3.32
N HIS A 200 7.21 1.91 2.95
CA HIS A 200 7.95 2.58 1.89
C HIS A 200 8.35 1.59 0.81
N ASP A 201 8.46 2.09 -0.41
CA ASP A 201 8.91 1.35 -1.58
C ASP A 201 10.41 1.04 -1.47
N PRO A 202 10.85 -0.19 -1.77
CA PRO A 202 12.27 -0.51 -1.73
C PRO A 202 13.10 0.32 -2.71
N ALA A 203 12.52 0.81 -3.81
CA ALA A 203 13.25 1.57 -4.83
C ALA A 203 13.65 3.00 -4.41
N THR A 204 13.09 3.52 -3.31
CA THR A 204 13.39 4.87 -2.79
C THR A 204 14.22 4.84 -1.51
N SER A 205 14.66 3.65 -1.08
CA SER A 205 15.44 3.44 0.15
C SER A 205 16.93 3.30 -0.18
N VAL A 206 17.55 4.35 -0.71
CA VAL A 206 19.01 4.50 -0.86
C VAL A 206 19.41 5.93 -0.50
#